data_AF-A0A9P9JXP7-F1
#
_entry.id   AF-A0A9P9JXP7-F1
#
_cell.length_a   1.000
_cell.length_b   1.000
_cell.length_c   1.000
_cell.angle_alpha   90.00
_cell.angle_beta   90.00
_cell.angle_gamma   90.00
#
_symmetry.space_group_name_H-M   'P 1'
#
loop_
_entity.id
_entity.type
_entity.pdbx_description
1 polymer ?
#
loop_
_entity_poly.entity_id
_entity_poly.type
_entity_poly.pdbx_seq_one_letter_code
_entity_poly.pdbx_strand_id
1 'polypeptide(L)'
;MADYHFGIEIEVIVGPHKVRSPLSTQHALYYGKLAASLRKRGLKAKADDLQQGYTKRPEHYDKWWITKDGSLGSHTDKIPMEAVSPVLSLRANWEHEIDVFWTAMRVVFHMPDRSLLCGSHIHVSKGLNQTFTLPQVKKIAFGVVYYEPLILQLLMRERANNRYCKQNTLNSTQLMRCNGSYNAMAELIKSATSTTTLKNIMQNDRYVLWNFDNIVPQGSGTIEFRGGRCLRGEIRTKRWIAFTIALIQALLNMNNISNPNVSTLESWTPEGLYTMIKKAASQLSLRDSLPEDWKVLNESQR
;
A
#
# COMPACT_ATOMS: atom_id res chain seq x y z
N MET A 1 -5.19 -21.96 2.66
CA MET A 1 -4.51 -20.65 2.57
C MET A 1 -5.49 -19.61 2.04
N ALA A 2 -5.57 -18.43 2.65
CA ALA A 2 -6.41 -17.33 2.16
C ALA A 2 -5.99 -16.91 0.74
N ASP A 3 -6.94 -16.50 -0.09
CA ASP A 3 -6.73 -16.21 -1.51
C ASP A 3 -6.68 -14.70 -1.79
N TYR A 4 -5.81 -14.00 -1.07
CA TYR A 4 -5.73 -12.55 -1.23
C TYR A 4 -5.28 -12.17 -2.63
N HIS A 5 -5.94 -11.14 -3.14
CA HIS A 5 -5.53 -10.43 -4.33
C HIS A 5 -5.08 -9.03 -3.93
N PHE A 6 -4.13 -8.49 -4.67
CA PHE A 6 -3.57 -7.20 -4.35
C PHE A 6 -3.09 -6.44 -5.58
N GLY A 7 -3.00 -5.12 -5.45
CA GLY A 7 -2.35 -4.24 -6.41
C GLY A 7 -1.31 -3.37 -5.70
N ILE A 8 -0.30 -2.93 -6.42
CA ILE A 8 0.72 -2.02 -5.92
C ILE A 8 0.87 -0.81 -6.84
N GLU A 9 0.91 0.37 -6.24
CA GLU A 9 1.28 1.63 -6.88
C GLU A 9 2.70 1.98 -6.42
N ILE A 10 3.61 2.20 -7.37
CA ILE A 10 5.02 2.53 -7.11
C ILE A 10 5.27 3.95 -7.60
N GLU A 11 5.43 4.90 -6.67
CA GLU A 11 5.63 6.31 -6.96
C GLU A 11 7.13 6.64 -6.84
N VAL A 12 7.78 7.00 -7.94
CA VAL A 12 9.24 7.16 -8.00
C VAL A 12 9.66 8.36 -8.83
N ILE A 13 10.77 8.97 -8.43
CA ILE A 13 11.51 9.97 -9.21
C ILE A 13 12.80 9.30 -9.67
N VAL A 14 13.01 9.25 -10.98
CA VAL A 14 14.09 8.49 -11.60
C VAL A 14 14.82 9.27 -12.69
N GLY A 15 16.13 9.03 -12.80
CA GLY A 15 16.95 9.51 -13.90
C GLY A 15 17.10 8.45 -14.99
N PRO A 16 16.83 8.74 -16.27
CA PRO A 16 17.05 7.78 -17.34
C PRO A 16 18.54 7.60 -17.65
N HIS A 17 18.95 6.38 -18.05
CA HIS A 17 20.33 6.13 -18.47
C HIS A 17 20.74 6.87 -19.74
N LYS A 18 19.78 7.00 -20.68
CA LYS A 18 19.97 7.73 -21.93
C LYS A 18 19.05 8.94 -21.94
N VAL A 19 19.60 10.09 -21.60
CA VAL A 19 18.87 11.37 -21.50
C VAL A 19 18.58 11.91 -22.91
N ARG A 20 17.35 12.39 -23.11
CA ARG A 20 16.94 13.20 -24.27
C ARG A 20 16.41 14.51 -23.74
N SER A 21 17.13 15.59 -24.05
CA SER A 21 16.79 16.92 -23.56
C SER A 21 15.79 17.63 -24.49
N PRO A 22 14.91 18.49 -23.94
CA PRO A 22 14.72 18.76 -22.52
C PRO A 22 13.89 17.63 -21.86
N LEU A 23 14.33 17.14 -20.69
CA LEU A 23 13.70 15.95 -20.08
C LEU A 23 12.26 16.22 -19.60
N SER A 24 11.98 17.45 -19.18
CA SER A 24 10.67 17.91 -18.71
C SER A 24 9.52 17.72 -19.72
N THR A 25 9.81 17.59 -21.02
CA THR A 25 8.81 17.34 -22.07
C THR A 25 8.78 15.89 -22.55
N GLN A 26 9.60 15.01 -21.97
CA GLN A 26 9.82 13.64 -22.45
C GLN A 26 9.19 12.57 -21.55
N HIS A 27 8.31 12.95 -20.61
CA HIS A 27 7.72 12.00 -19.65
C HIS A 27 7.02 10.82 -20.34
N ALA A 28 6.11 11.09 -21.29
CA ALA A 28 5.41 10.06 -22.05
C ALA A 28 6.37 9.13 -22.82
N LEU A 29 7.46 9.67 -23.37
CA LEU A 29 8.50 8.86 -24.02
C LEU A 29 9.12 7.86 -23.04
N TYR A 30 9.50 8.31 -21.84
CA TYR A 30 10.15 7.45 -20.85
C TYR A 30 9.19 6.45 -20.20
N TYR A 31 7.92 6.81 -20.02
CA TYR A 31 6.88 5.87 -19.63
C TYR A 31 6.72 4.77 -20.70
N GLY A 32 6.66 5.18 -21.98
CA GLY A 32 6.60 4.28 -23.12
C GLY A 32 7.79 3.32 -23.19
N LYS A 33 9.01 3.81 -22.89
CA LYS A 33 10.23 2.98 -22.81
C LYS A 33 10.13 1.93 -21.70
N LEU A 34 9.63 2.30 -20.51
CA LEU A 34 9.42 1.34 -19.43
C LEU A 34 8.40 0.27 -19.82
N ALA A 35 7.24 0.69 -20.34
CA ALA A 35 6.20 -0.22 -20.78
C ALA A 35 6.70 -1.16 -21.89
N ALA A 36 7.51 -0.67 -22.84
CA ALA A 36 8.15 -1.52 -23.84
C ALA A 36 9.16 -2.49 -23.22
N SER A 37 9.94 -2.06 -22.23
CA SER A 37 10.89 -2.89 -21.49
C SER A 37 10.19 -4.03 -20.74
N LEU A 38 9.01 -3.76 -20.17
CA LEU A 38 8.15 -4.76 -19.52
C LEU A 38 7.59 -5.75 -20.55
N ARG A 39 7.04 -5.28 -21.66
CA ARG A 39 6.50 -6.14 -22.74
C ARG A 39 7.55 -7.06 -23.35
N LYS A 40 8.78 -6.57 -23.54
CA LYS A 40 9.91 -7.40 -24.02
C LYS A 40 10.22 -8.57 -23.08
N ARG A 41 9.82 -8.48 -21.81
CA ARG A 41 10.02 -9.50 -20.77
C ARG A 41 8.76 -10.31 -20.47
N GLY A 42 7.76 -10.26 -21.34
CA GLY A 42 6.55 -11.08 -21.23
C GLY A 42 5.45 -10.48 -20.36
N LEU A 43 5.63 -9.29 -19.77
CA LEU A 43 4.57 -8.64 -18.98
C LEU A 43 3.65 -7.79 -19.86
N LYS A 44 2.37 -7.75 -19.51
CA LYS A 44 1.44 -6.77 -20.09
C LYS A 44 1.75 -5.40 -19.49
N ALA A 45 1.95 -4.40 -20.34
CA ALA A 45 2.16 -3.03 -19.88
C ALA A 45 1.70 -2.00 -20.90
N LYS A 46 1.17 -0.88 -20.41
CA LYS A 46 0.79 0.30 -21.19
C LYS A 46 1.30 1.56 -20.48
N ALA A 47 1.60 2.59 -21.25
CA ALA A 47 2.05 3.88 -20.75
C ALA A 47 1.03 4.95 -21.09
N ASP A 48 0.93 5.94 -20.21
CA ASP A 48 0.15 7.15 -20.42
C ASP A 48 0.79 8.04 -21.47
N ASP A 49 -0.03 8.52 -22.41
CA ASP A 49 0.39 9.47 -23.44
C ASP A 49 0.35 10.92 -22.94
N LEU A 50 -0.22 11.15 -21.75
CA LEU A 50 -0.36 12.44 -21.09
C LEU A 50 -1.19 13.46 -21.87
N GLN A 51 -1.98 13.01 -22.85
CA GLN A 51 -2.89 13.87 -23.60
C GLN A 51 -4.22 14.08 -22.89
N GLN A 52 -4.60 13.14 -22.03
CA GLN A 52 -5.86 13.17 -21.29
C GLN A 52 -5.61 13.60 -19.83
N GLY A 53 -6.58 14.30 -19.25
CA GLY A 53 -6.55 14.62 -17.81
C GLY A 53 -6.56 13.36 -16.94
N TYR A 54 -6.17 13.50 -15.68
CA TYR A 54 -6.18 12.39 -14.73
C TYR A 54 -7.61 11.86 -14.54
N THR A 55 -7.77 10.57 -14.78
CA THR A 55 -8.98 9.81 -14.46
C THR A 55 -8.57 8.44 -13.92
N LYS A 56 -9.41 7.84 -13.07
CA LYS A 56 -9.20 6.44 -12.69
C LYS A 56 -9.29 5.57 -13.94
N ARG A 57 -8.37 4.60 -14.08
CA ARG A 57 -8.30 3.69 -15.23
C ARG A 57 -8.47 2.21 -14.83
N PRO A 58 -9.66 1.78 -14.35
CA PRO A 58 -9.90 0.38 -14.01
C PRO A 58 -9.61 -0.60 -15.16
N GLU A 59 -9.73 -0.13 -16.41
CA GLU A 59 -9.38 -0.87 -17.64
C GLU A 59 -7.88 -1.21 -17.76
N HIS A 60 -7.06 -0.79 -16.80
CA HIS A 60 -5.63 -1.10 -16.75
C HIS A 60 -5.25 -2.05 -15.61
N TYR A 61 -6.20 -2.54 -14.82
CA TYR A 61 -5.90 -3.48 -13.72
C TYR A 61 -5.52 -4.90 -14.19
N ASP A 62 -5.50 -5.16 -15.51
CA ASP A 62 -4.97 -6.37 -16.14
C ASP A 62 -3.54 -6.21 -16.69
N LYS A 63 -2.90 -5.05 -16.51
CA LYS A 63 -1.53 -4.77 -16.96
C LYS A 63 -0.79 -3.77 -16.06
N TRP A 64 0.52 -3.64 -16.24
CA TRP A 64 1.23 -2.51 -15.66
C TRP A 64 0.85 -1.21 -16.37
N TRP A 65 0.43 -0.21 -15.61
CA TRP A 65 0.11 1.13 -16.12
C TRP A 65 1.15 2.13 -15.62
N ILE A 66 1.89 2.74 -16.55
CA ILE A 66 2.93 3.72 -16.25
C ILE A 66 2.38 5.11 -16.53
N THR A 67 2.19 5.92 -15.49
CA THR A 67 1.53 7.22 -15.58
C THR A 67 2.22 8.28 -14.70
N LYS A 68 1.67 9.48 -14.71
CA LYS A 68 2.11 10.61 -13.89
C LYS A 68 1.29 10.64 -12.59
N ASP A 69 1.97 10.85 -11.48
CA ASP A 69 1.35 11.32 -10.24
C ASP A 69 1.75 12.78 -9.99
N GLY A 70 0.75 13.64 -9.73
CA GLY A 70 0.95 15.04 -9.39
C GLY A 70 1.61 15.26 -8.02
N SER A 71 1.53 14.29 -7.11
CA SER A 71 2.15 14.36 -5.77
C SER A 71 3.68 14.40 -5.83
N LEU A 72 4.27 13.87 -6.91
CA LEU A 72 5.71 13.79 -7.14
C LEU A 72 6.34 15.13 -7.57
N GLY A 73 5.53 16.15 -7.86
CA GLY A 73 6.00 17.47 -8.27
C GLY A 73 6.56 17.53 -9.70
N SER A 74 7.12 18.69 -10.05
CA SER A 74 7.73 18.95 -11.36
C SER A 74 9.26 18.89 -11.25
N HIS A 75 9.90 18.23 -12.21
CA HIS A 75 11.35 18.07 -12.26
C HIS A 75 11.87 18.42 -13.65
N THR A 76 13.03 19.06 -13.73
CA THR A 76 13.66 19.46 -15.00
C THR A 76 14.62 18.42 -15.54
N ASP A 77 15.19 17.61 -14.66
CA ASP A 77 16.29 16.66 -14.90
C ASP A 77 15.95 15.22 -14.49
N LYS A 78 14.72 14.98 -14.01
CA LYS A 78 14.21 13.66 -13.63
C LYS A 78 12.83 13.38 -14.24
N ILE A 79 12.46 12.10 -14.25
CA ILE A 79 11.13 11.63 -14.60
C ILE A 79 10.40 11.20 -13.32
N PRO A 80 9.43 11.98 -12.81
CA PRO A 80 8.48 11.50 -11.82
C PRO A 80 7.50 10.53 -12.50
N MET A 81 7.18 9.39 -11.89
CA MET A 81 6.17 8.47 -12.40
C MET A 81 5.50 7.67 -11.28
N GLU A 82 4.29 7.22 -11.57
CA GLU A 82 3.60 6.15 -10.87
C GLU A 82 3.52 4.93 -11.79
N ALA A 83 3.88 3.76 -11.25
CA ALA A 83 3.65 2.48 -11.90
C ALA A 83 2.61 1.70 -11.09
N VAL A 84 1.43 1.48 -11.69
CA VAL A 84 0.33 0.72 -11.10
C VAL A 84 0.38 -0.71 -11.65
N SER A 85 0.43 -1.70 -10.76
CA SER A 85 0.47 -3.11 -11.15
C SER A 85 -0.89 -3.61 -11.68
N PRO A 86 -0.91 -4.74 -12.41
CA PRO A 86 -2.14 -5.52 -12.51
C PRO A 86 -2.59 -6.02 -11.13
N VAL A 87 -3.81 -6.54 -11.04
CA VAL A 87 -4.25 -7.32 -9.86
C VAL A 87 -3.45 -8.63 -9.81
N LEU A 88 -2.67 -8.79 -8.76
CA LEU A 88 -1.86 -9.98 -8.48
C LEU A 88 -2.57 -10.88 -7.47
N SER A 89 -2.27 -12.17 -7.55
CA SER A 89 -2.78 -13.19 -6.61
C SER A 89 -1.64 -13.76 -5.79
N LEU A 90 -1.87 -13.97 -4.49
CA LEU A 90 -0.93 -14.71 -3.64
C LEU A 90 -0.74 -16.17 -4.05
N ARG A 91 -1.66 -16.73 -4.83
CA ARG A 91 -1.55 -18.10 -5.36
C ARG A 91 -0.81 -18.18 -6.68
N ALA A 92 -0.52 -17.04 -7.30
CA ALA A 92 0.27 -16.94 -8.52
C ALA A 92 1.73 -16.60 -8.21
N ASN A 93 2.59 -16.64 -9.23
CA ASN A 93 3.99 -16.25 -9.11
C ASN A 93 4.17 -14.72 -9.14
N TRP A 94 3.54 -14.03 -8.19
CA TRP A 94 3.56 -12.57 -8.09
C TRP A 94 4.97 -12.02 -7.81
N GLU A 95 5.83 -12.80 -7.12
CA GLU A 95 7.20 -12.40 -6.82
C GLU A 95 8.02 -12.23 -8.10
N HIS A 96 7.83 -13.13 -9.07
CA HIS A 96 8.45 -13.03 -10.39
C HIS A 96 7.96 -11.80 -11.16
N GLU A 97 6.67 -11.45 -11.07
CA GLU A 97 6.14 -10.21 -11.67
C GLU A 97 6.92 -8.98 -11.15
N ILE A 98 7.16 -8.92 -9.83
CA ILE A 98 7.91 -7.84 -9.19
C ILE A 98 9.38 -7.84 -9.62
N ASP A 99 10.02 -9.01 -9.73
CA ASP A 99 11.41 -9.14 -10.18
C ASP A 99 11.57 -8.67 -11.64
N VAL A 100 10.63 -9.03 -12.51
CA VAL A 100 10.61 -8.60 -13.91
C VAL A 100 10.36 -7.11 -14.01
N PHE A 101 9.47 -6.54 -13.20
CA PHE A 101 9.25 -5.09 -13.14
C PHE A 101 10.55 -4.34 -12.83
N TRP A 102 11.24 -4.70 -11.75
CA TRP A 102 12.48 -4.02 -11.35
C TRP A 102 13.64 -4.26 -12.32
N THR A 103 13.68 -5.43 -12.96
CA THR A 103 14.63 -5.70 -14.04
C THR A 103 14.36 -4.80 -15.25
N ALA A 104 13.10 -4.62 -15.65
CA ALA A 104 12.72 -3.70 -16.71
C ALA A 104 13.05 -2.25 -16.36
N MET A 105 12.84 -1.88 -15.09
CA MET A 105 13.12 -0.55 -14.56
C MET A 105 14.61 -0.18 -14.66
N ARG A 106 15.49 -1.09 -14.23
CA ARG A 106 16.96 -0.94 -14.31
C ARG A 106 17.51 -0.82 -15.73
N VAL A 107 16.76 -1.19 -16.75
CA VAL A 107 17.20 -1.06 -18.15
C VAL A 107 16.99 0.36 -18.66
N VAL A 108 15.98 1.04 -18.15
CA VAL A 108 15.58 2.37 -18.63
C VAL A 108 16.14 3.46 -17.72
N PHE A 109 16.21 3.20 -16.42
CA PHE A 109 16.52 4.19 -15.40
C PHE A 109 17.56 3.72 -14.39
N HIS A 110 18.28 4.69 -13.85
CA HIS A 110 19.02 4.53 -12.61
C HIS A 110 18.07 4.24 -11.44
N MET A 111 18.63 3.73 -10.34
CA MET A 111 17.90 3.50 -9.10
C MET A 111 17.13 4.77 -8.68
N PRO A 112 15.86 4.68 -8.23
CA PRO A 112 15.09 5.84 -7.81
C PRO A 112 15.78 6.68 -6.74
N ASP A 113 15.50 7.98 -6.76
CA ASP A 113 16.01 8.93 -5.77
C ASP A 113 15.39 8.65 -4.39
N ARG A 114 16.13 8.94 -3.31
CA ARG A 114 15.60 8.86 -1.95
C ARG A 114 14.80 10.13 -1.63
N SER A 115 13.67 10.31 -2.30
CA SER A 115 12.80 11.48 -2.12
C SER A 115 11.65 11.19 -1.15
N LEU A 116 11.28 12.20 -0.35
CA LEU A 116 10.10 12.16 0.53
C LEU A 116 8.78 12.32 -0.22
N LEU A 117 8.85 12.74 -1.49
CA LEU A 117 7.70 12.77 -2.39
C LEU A 117 7.35 11.37 -2.89
N CYS A 118 8.31 10.46 -2.92
CA CYS A 118 8.12 9.10 -3.40
C CYS A 118 7.47 8.20 -2.34
N GLY A 119 6.69 7.23 -2.80
CA GLY A 119 5.87 6.38 -1.97
C GLY A 119 5.44 5.10 -2.67
N SER A 120 4.59 4.37 -1.97
CA SER A 120 3.86 3.26 -2.56
C SER A 120 2.54 3.03 -1.85
N HIS A 121 1.54 2.60 -2.61
CA HIS A 121 0.28 2.15 -2.07
C HIS A 121 0.09 0.66 -2.35
N ILE A 122 -0.45 -0.07 -1.39
CA ILE A 122 -0.75 -1.51 -1.54
C ILE A 122 -2.23 -1.71 -1.25
N HIS A 123 -2.95 -2.16 -2.27
CA HIS A 123 -4.38 -2.44 -2.22
C HIS A 123 -4.57 -3.92 -1.98
N VAL A 124 -5.37 -4.33 -1.00
CA VAL A 124 -5.62 -5.74 -0.70
C VAL A 124 -7.11 -6.03 -0.68
N SER A 125 -7.54 -7.08 -1.38
CA SER A 125 -8.90 -7.61 -1.36
C SER A 125 -8.90 -9.09 -0.97
N LYS A 126 -10.08 -9.60 -0.57
CA LYS A 126 -10.25 -11.00 -0.13
C LYS A 126 -10.06 -12.02 -1.25
N GLY A 127 -10.18 -11.59 -2.50
CA GLY A 127 -10.13 -12.41 -3.70
C GLY A 127 -10.36 -11.56 -4.95
N LEU A 128 -10.17 -12.15 -6.13
CA LEU A 128 -10.49 -11.48 -7.40
C LEU A 128 -11.97 -11.14 -7.44
N ASN A 129 -12.30 -9.86 -7.65
CA ASN A 129 -13.67 -9.34 -7.63
C ASN A 129 -14.43 -9.64 -6.32
N GLN A 130 -13.73 -9.92 -5.22
CA GLN A 130 -14.31 -10.17 -3.92
C GLN A 130 -13.95 -9.07 -2.93
N THR A 131 -14.89 -8.74 -2.06
CA THR A 131 -14.68 -7.77 -0.99
C THR A 131 -14.59 -8.49 0.36
N PHE A 132 -13.97 -7.83 1.34
CA PHE A 132 -14.11 -8.25 2.73
C PHE A 132 -15.57 -8.04 3.17
N THR A 133 -16.14 -9.00 3.92
CA THR A 133 -17.48 -8.82 4.48
C THR A 133 -17.46 -7.69 5.51
N LEU A 134 -18.60 -7.02 5.75
CA LEU A 134 -18.67 -5.95 6.75
C LEU A 134 -18.11 -6.36 8.14
N PRO A 135 -18.41 -7.56 8.69
CA PRO A 135 -17.76 -8.03 9.91
C PRO A 135 -16.23 -8.11 9.81
N GLN A 136 -15.68 -8.56 8.68
CA GLN A 136 -14.23 -8.60 8.47
C GLN A 136 -13.64 -7.19 8.40
N VAL A 137 -14.28 -6.27 7.66
CA VAL A 137 -13.81 -4.88 7.57
C VAL A 137 -13.85 -4.21 8.94
N LYS A 138 -14.87 -4.45 9.78
CA LYS A 138 -14.93 -3.93 11.16
C LYS A 138 -13.74 -4.41 12.00
N LYS A 139 -13.36 -5.69 11.88
CA LYS A 139 -12.16 -6.24 12.56
C LYS A 139 -10.88 -5.54 12.11
N ILE A 140 -10.72 -5.36 10.80
CA ILE A 140 -9.56 -4.68 10.22
C ILE A 140 -9.53 -3.21 10.67
N ALA A 141 -10.65 -2.51 10.52
CA ALA A 141 -10.81 -1.11 10.91
C ALA A 141 -10.47 -0.88 12.39
N PHE A 142 -11.01 -1.71 13.29
CA PHE A 142 -10.68 -1.60 14.70
C PHE A 142 -9.22 -1.95 14.98
N GLY A 143 -8.70 -3.01 14.36
CA GLY A 143 -7.29 -3.38 14.49
C GLY A 143 -6.34 -2.28 14.04
N VAL A 144 -6.67 -1.57 12.96
CA VAL A 144 -5.91 -0.42 12.46
C VAL A 144 -5.81 0.68 13.52
N VAL A 145 -6.94 1.12 14.09
CA VAL A 145 -6.94 2.21 15.09
C VAL A 145 -6.39 1.77 16.45
N TYR A 146 -6.59 0.51 16.81
CA TYR A 146 -6.13 -0.06 18.07
C TYR A 146 -4.60 -0.17 18.11
N TYR A 147 -4.00 -0.68 17.04
CA TYR A 147 -2.55 -0.85 16.92
C TYR A 147 -1.85 0.32 16.22
N GLU A 148 -2.55 1.42 15.92
CA GLU A 148 -2.00 2.55 15.16
C GLU A 148 -0.67 3.07 15.73
N PRO A 149 -0.50 3.27 17.05
CA PRO A 149 0.77 3.73 17.61
C PRO A 149 1.95 2.78 17.36
N LEU A 150 1.70 1.47 17.28
CA LEU A 150 2.71 0.46 16.98
C LEU A 150 2.96 0.38 15.47
N ILE A 151 1.90 0.43 14.65
CA ILE A 151 2.01 0.46 13.18
C ILE A 151 2.89 1.62 12.73
N LEU A 152 2.72 2.81 13.31
CA LEU A 152 3.54 3.99 12.99
C LEU A 152 5.03 3.79 13.27
N GLN A 153 5.38 3.06 14.33
CA GLN A 153 6.77 2.74 14.65
C GLN A 153 7.37 1.76 13.63
N LEU A 154 6.55 0.88 13.05
CA LEU A 154 6.97 -0.01 11.96
C LEU A 154 7.13 0.73 10.61
N LEU A 155 6.66 1.97 10.50
CA LEU A 155 6.89 2.80 9.31
C LEU A 155 8.28 3.42 9.34
N MET A 156 8.74 3.83 8.16
CA MET A 156 9.82 4.80 8.09
C MET A 156 9.42 6.10 8.79
N ARG A 157 10.38 6.70 9.50
CA ARG A 157 10.16 7.94 10.27
C ARG A 157 9.51 9.04 9.43
N GLU A 158 9.90 9.16 8.18
CA GLU A 158 9.41 10.19 7.26
C GLU A 158 7.99 9.93 6.74
N ARG A 159 7.50 8.68 6.85
CA ARG A 159 6.12 8.31 6.50
C ARG A 159 5.16 8.47 7.68
N ALA A 160 5.63 8.31 8.91
CA ALA A 160 4.79 8.38 10.11
C ALA A 160 4.03 9.72 10.26
N ASN A 161 4.59 10.83 9.78
CA ASN A 161 4.00 12.17 9.85
C ASN A 161 3.68 12.79 8.48
N ASN A 162 3.57 11.97 7.42
CA ASN A 162 3.33 12.48 6.07
C ASN A 162 1.85 12.90 5.89
N ARG A 163 1.63 14.10 5.35
CA ARG A 163 0.29 14.68 5.13
C ARG A 163 -0.63 13.85 4.23
N TYR A 164 -0.06 12.98 3.38
CA TYR A 164 -0.80 12.14 2.44
C TYR A 164 -1.19 10.77 2.99
N CYS A 165 -0.67 10.38 4.16
CA CYS A 165 -0.99 9.11 4.84
C CYS A 165 -1.12 9.31 6.35
N LYS A 166 -1.99 10.25 6.76
CA LYS A 166 -2.21 10.58 8.18
C LYS A 166 -2.79 9.39 8.94
N GLN A 167 -2.55 9.36 10.25
CA GLN A 167 -3.26 8.45 11.16
C GLN A 167 -4.78 8.56 10.97
N ASN A 168 -5.46 7.43 10.87
CA ASN A 168 -6.92 7.34 10.78
C ASN A 168 -7.58 7.99 12.00
N THR A 169 -7.03 7.80 13.20
CA THR A 169 -7.56 8.41 14.44
C THR A 169 -7.45 9.94 14.47
N LEU A 170 -6.50 10.53 13.74
CA LEU A 170 -6.34 11.98 13.62
C LEU A 170 -7.09 12.58 12.42
N ASN A 171 -7.29 11.79 11.36
CA ASN A 171 -8.01 12.26 10.18
C ASN A 171 -9.52 12.23 10.39
N SER A 172 -10.07 11.21 11.05
CA SER A 172 -11.51 11.07 11.27
C SER A 172 -12.00 11.89 12.46
N THR A 173 -12.93 12.81 12.22
CA THR A 173 -13.59 13.56 13.31
C THR A 173 -14.37 12.64 14.25
N GLN A 174 -14.89 11.53 13.76
CA GLN A 174 -15.65 10.59 14.58
C GLN A 174 -14.74 9.79 15.52
N LEU A 175 -13.59 9.33 15.03
CA LEU A 175 -12.60 8.64 15.86
C LEU A 175 -11.95 9.59 16.88
N MET A 176 -11.66 10.83 16.50
CA MET A 176 -11.15 11.84 17.44
C MET A 176 -12.08 12.06 18.63
N ARG A 177 -13.41 12.05 18.41
CA ARG A 177 -14.41 12.20 19.49
C ARG A 177 -14.42 11.03 20.48
N CYS A 178 -13.86 9.88 20.13
CA CYS A 178 -13.69 8.77 21.08
C CYS A 178 -12.59 9.06 22.12
N ASN A 179 -11.80 10.12 21.97
CA ASN A 179 -10.78 10.58 22.93
C ASN A 179 -9.84 9.46 23.41
N GLY A 180 -9.37 8.62 22.49
CA GLY A 180 -8.48 7.50 22.78
C GLY A 180 -9.13 6.28 23.47
N SER A 181 -10.43 6.32 23.78
CA SER A 181 -11.13 5.17 24.38
C SER A 181 -11.35 4.05 23.37
N TYR A 182 -10.66 2.92 23.57
CA TYR A 182 -10.83 1.73 22.74
C TYR A 182 -12.24 1.16 22.79
N ASN A 183 -12.93 1.24 23.94
CA ASN A 183 -14.34 0.84 24.02
C ASN A 183 -15.22 1.73 23.13
N ALA A 184 -15.06 3.06 23.22
CA ALA A 184 -15.84 3.99 22.41
C ALA A 184 -15.57 3.81 20.91
N MET A 185 -14.31 3.59 20.51
CA MET A 185 -13.97 3.29 19.13
C MET A 185 -14.56 1.95 18.66
N ALA A 186 -14.53 0.91 19.51
CA ALA A 186 -15.12 -0.38 19.19
C ALA A 186 -16.63 -0.26 18.98
N GLU A 187 -17.34 0.42 19.89
CA GLU A 187 -18.80 0.61 19.77
C GLU A 187 -19.16 1.45 18.55
N LEU A 188 -18.40 2.51 18.26
CA LEU A 188 -18.57 3.31 17.04
C LEU A 188 -18.40 2.45 15.78
N ILE A 189 -17.33 1.67 15.68
CA ILE A 189 -17.08 0.79 14.52
C ILE A 189 -18.13 -0.33 14.42
N LYS A 190 -18.55 -0.91 15.55
CA LYS A 190 -19.61 -1.92 15.61
C LYS A 190 -20.96 -1.37 15.14
N SER A 191 -21.25 -0.10 15.39
CA SER A 191 -22.52 0.55 14.99
C SER A 191 -22.69 0.68 13.47
N ALA A 192 -21.61 0.62 12.69
CA ALA A 192 -21.68 0.75 11.24
C ALA A 192 -22.54 -0.36 10.61
N THR A 193 -23.62 -0.01 9.91
CA THR A 193 -24.53 -0.96 9.25
C THR A 193 -24.15 -1.25 7.80
N SER A 194 -23.21 -0.50 7.23
CA SER A 194 -22.73 -0.65 5.85
C SER A 194 -21.24 -0.34 5.74
N THR A 195 -20.61 -0.73 4.62
CA THR A 195 -19.21 -0.36 4.32
C THR A 195 -19.07 1.14 4.08
N THR A 196 -20.08 1.81 3.52
CA THR A 196 -20.11 3.27 3.38
C THR A 196 -20.09 3.98 4.73
N THR A 197 -20.93 3.55 5.67
CA THR A 197 -20.94 4.10 7.04
C THR A 197 -19.60 3.87 7.73
N LEU A 198 -19.03 2.67 7.59
CA LEU A 198 -17.73 2.34 8.16
C LEU A 198 -16.60 3.18 7.57
N LYS A 199 -16.59 3.38 6.24
CA LYS A 199 -15.65 4.28 5.55
C LYS A 199 -15.73 5.69 6.14
N ASN A 200 -16.94 6.23 6.31
CA ASN A 200 -17.13 7.58 6.88
C ASN A 200 -16.71 7.69 8.35
N ILE A 201 -16.75 6.58 9.11
CA ILE A 201 -16.19 6.51 10.46
C ILE A 201 -14.66 6.54 10.42
N MET A 202 -14.04 5.86 9.47
CA MET A 202 -12.58 5.65 9.46
C MET A 202 -11.76 6.81 8.91
N GLN A 203 -12.38 7.72 8.16
CA GLN A 203 -11.69 8.83 7.50
C GLN A 203 -12.64 9.97 7.08
N ASN A 204 -12.14 11.19 7.08
CA ASN A 204 -12.79 12.37 6.50
C ASN A 204 -12.44 12.54 5.01
N ASP A 205 -11.21 12.20 4.61
CA ASP A 205 -10.71 12.27 3.24
C ASP A 205 -9.82 11.06 2.89
N ARG A 206 -9.26 11.02 1.68
CA ARG A 206 -8.42 9.90 1.24
C ARG A 206 -7.00 9.89 1.82
N TYR A 207 -6.55 10.98 2.46
CA TYR A 207 -5.17 11.20 2.90
C TYR A 207 -4.89 10.55 4.27
N VAL A 208 -5.22 9.26 4.37
CA VAL A 208 -5.08 8.41 5.56
C VAL A 208 -4.11 7.26 5.33
N LEU A 209 -3.54 6.73 6.40
CA LEU A 209 -2.62 5.60 6.39
C LEU A 209 -3.27 4.34 5.86
N TRP A 210 -4.50 4.06 6.31
CA TRP A 210 -5.34 2.99 5.79
C TRP A 210 -6.60 3.60 5.18
N ASN A 211 -6.68 3.57 3.86
CA ASN A 211 -7.78 4.13 3.09
C ASN A 211 -8.84 3.05 2.80
N PHE A 212 -10.07 3.35 3.21
CA PHE A 212 -11.27 2.54 3.05
C PHE A 212 -12.20 3.08 1.94
N ASP A 213 -11.77 4.04 1.10
CA ASP A 213 -12.62 4.52 -0.01
C ASP A 213 -13.05 3.40 -0.97
N ASN A 214 -12.25 2.34 -1.09
CA ASN A 214 -12.46 1.28 -2.06
C ASN A 214 -13.38 0.14 -1.58
N ILE A 215 -13.82 0.11 -0.31
CA ILE A 215 -14.73 -0.93 0.22
C ILE A 215 -16.22 -0.65 -0.02
N VAL A 216 -16.56 0.55 -0.49
CA VAL A 216 -17.94 0.99 -0.73
C VAL A 216 -18.53 0.31 -1.97
N PRO A 217 -19.86 0.27 -2.15
CA PRO A 217 -20.47 -0.23 -3.38
C PRO A 217 -19.87 0.44 -4.62
N GLN A 218 -19.64 -0.35 -5.69
CA GLN A 218 -18.96 0.09 -6.92
C GLN A 218 -17.46 0.44 -6.77
N GLY A 219 -16.90 0.32 -5.56
CA GLY A 219 -15.46 0.34 -5.33
C GLY A 219 -14.78 -0.96 -5.78
N SER A 220 -13.44 -0.97 -5.78
CA SER A 220 -12.65 -2.16 -6.15
C SER A 220 -12.68 -3.27 -5.10
N GLY A 221 -13.26 -3.03 -3.91
CA GLY A 221 -13.32 -3.99 -2.82
C GLY A 221 -12.07 -4.07 -1.95
N THR A 222 -11.08 -3.22 -2.20
CA THR A 222 -9.78 -3.25 -1.53
C THR A 222 -9.74 -2.37 -0.29
N ILE A 223 -8.87 -2.70 0.65
CA ILE A 223 -8.37 -1.76 1.66
C ILE A 223 -6.96 -1.34 1.21
N GLU A 224 -6.68 -0.05 1.20
CA GLU A 224 -5.45 0.52 0.66
C GLU A 224 -4.53 0.97 1.80
N PHE A 225 -3.33 0.41 1.86
CA PHE A 225 -2.26 0.87 2.73
C PHE A 225 -1.42 1.93 2.03
N ARG A 226 -1.37 3.13 2.60
CA ARG A 226 -0.65 4.28 2.06
C ARG A 226 0.62 4.64 2.83
N GLY A 227 1.08 3.78 3.73
CA GLY A 227 2.29 4.01 4.53
C GLY A 227 3.59 3.58 3.86
N GLY A 228 3.50 2.97 2.67
CA GLY A 228 4.65 2.38 1.98
C GLY A 228 5.64 3.44 1.49
N ARG A 229 6.93 3.13 1.58
CA ARG A 229 8.04 4.03 1.23
C ARG A 229 8.27 4.18 -0.27
N CYS A 230 9.24 5.02 -0.65
CA CYS A 230 9.91 4.93 -1.95
C CYS A 230 10.53 3.54 -2.13
N LEU A 231 9.89 2.69 -2.93
CA LEU A 231 10.36 1.36 -3.26
C LEU A 231 11.56 1.46 -4.21
N ARG A 232 12.64 0.76 -3.88
CA ARG A 232 13.95 0.85 -4.56
C ARG A 232 14.50 -0.55 -4.79
N GLY A 233 13.83 -1.31 -5.64
CA GLY A 233 14.16 -2.69 -5.95
C GLY A 233 13.19 -3.73 -5.38
N GLU A 234 13.29 -4.92 -5.96
CA GLU A 234 12.43 -6.07 -5.79
C GLU A 234 12.29 -6.52 -4.33
N ILE A 235 13.41 -6.64 -3.60
CA ILE A 235 13.41 -7.09 -2.20
C ILE A 235 12.54 -6.17 -1.34
N ARG A 236 12.69 -4.85 -1.49
CA ARG A 236 11.93 -3.87 -0.70
C ARG A 236 10.46 -3.87 -1.08
N THR A 237 10.15 -4.02 -2.37
CA THR A 237 8.77 -4.15 -2.85
C THR A 237 8.08 -5.37 -2.25
N LYS A 238 8.70 -6.55 -2.33
CA LYS A 238 8.14 -7.79 -1.77
C LYS A 238 7.93 -7.69 -0.26
N ARG A 239 8.89 -7.09 0.47
CA ARG A 239 8.77 -6.84 1.92
C ARG A 239 7.52 -6.05 2.29
N TRP A 240 7.25 -4.94 1.60
CA TRP A 240 6.10 -4.09 1.90
C TRP A 240 4.76 -4.73 1.47
N ILE A 241 4.75 -5.47 0.36
CA ILE A 241 3.60 -6.31 -0.03
C ILE A 241 3.31 -7.33 1.08
N ALA A 242 4.32 -8.12 1.46
CA ALA A 242 4.18 -9.15 2.49
C ALA A 242 3.73 -8.57 3.83
N PHE A 243 4.33 -7.46 4.26
CA PHE A 243 3.95 -6.75 5.48
C PHE A 243 2.48 -6.35 5.47
N THR A 244 2.03 -5.71 4.40
CA THR A 244 0.68 -5.15 4.30
C THR A 244 -0.38 -6.26 4.37
N ILE A 245 -0.21 -7.32 3.57
CA ILE A 245 -1.14 -8.45 3.52
C ILE A 245 -1.12 -9.23 4.84
N ALA A 246 0.08 -9.51 5.38
CA ALA A 246 0.21 -10.22 6.65
C ALA A 246 -0.36 -9.42 7.83
N LEU A 247 -0.25 -8.09 7.82
CA LEU A 247 -0.87 -7.23 8.83
C LEU A 247 -2.39 -7.34 8.76
N ILE A 248 -3.03 -7.24 7.58
CA ILE A 248 -4.48 -7.46 7.44
C ILE A 248 -4.89 -8.82 8.00
N GLN A 249 -4.15 -9.88 7.68
CA GLN A 249 -4.43 -11.22 8.19
C GLN A 249 -4.25 -11.30 9.71
N ALA A 250 -3.22 -10.65 10.27
CA ALA A 250 -2.99 -10.59 11.71
C ALA A 250 -4.16 -9.87 12.41
N LEU A 251 -4.62 -8.73 11.91
CA LEU A 251 -5.76 -7.99 12.48
C LEU A 251 -7.06 -8.83 12.46
N LEU A 252 -7.29 -9.57 11.37
CA LEU A 252 -8.43 -10.49 11.27
C LEU A 252 -8.36 -11.62 12.31
N ASN A 253 -7.17 -12.19 12.51
CA ASN A 253 -6.93 -13.26 13.48
C ASN A 253 -7.06 -12.77 14.93
N MET A 254 -6.53 -11.57 15.23
CA MET A 254 -6.53 -11.01 16.58
C MET A 254 -7.92 -10.56 17.03
N ASN A 255 -8.73 -10.00 16.14
CA ASN A 255 -10.15 -9.70 16.41
C ASN A 255 -10.38 -8.87 17.71
N ASN A 256 -9.52 -7.90 18.00
CA ASN A 256 -9.58 -7.11 19.25
C ASN A 256 -10.92 -6.37 19.44
N ILE A 257 -11.70 -6.16 18.38
CA ILE A 257 -13.02 -5.52 18.47
C ILE A 257 -14.00 -6.31 19.36
N SER A 258 -13.80 -7.62 19.51
CA SER A 258 -14.59 -8.45 20.42
C SER A 258 -14.27 -8.17 21.89
N ASN A 259 -13.02 -7.81 22.21
CA ASN A 259 -12.54 -7.54 23.56
C ASN A 259 -11.60 -6.32 23.57
N PRO A 260 -12.13 -5.10 23.39
CA PRO A 260 -11.32 -3.90 23.13
C PRO A 260 -10.38 -3.48 24.27
N ASN A 261 -10.54 -4.03 25.48
CA ASN A 261 -9.65 -3.77 26.62
C ASN A 261 -8.56 -4.83 26.81
N VAL A 262 -8.55 -5.87 25.97
CA VAL A 262 -7.61 -6.99 26.09
C VAL A 262 -6.68 -6.99 24.88
N SER A 263 -5.39 -6.77 25.15
CA SER A 263 -4.37 -6.92 24.12
C SER A 263 -4.20 -8.40 23.76
N THR A 264 -4.02 -8.67 22.47
CA THR A 264 -3.66 -10.01 21.97
C THR A 264 -2.16 -10.15 21.74
N LEU A 265 -1.37 -9.12 22.05
CA LEU A 265 0.08 -9.17 21.98
C LEU A 265 0.64 -9.66 23.32
N GLU A 266 1.71 -10.45 23.26
CA GLU A 266 2.48 -10.83 24.47
C GLU A 266 3.10 -9.59 25.15
N SER A 267 3.53 -8.62 24.34
CA SER A 267 3.99 -7.31 24.81
C SER A 267 3.47 -6.20 23.89
N TRP A 268 3.10 -5.05 24.47
CA TRP A 268 2.65 -3.87 23.71
C TRP A 268 3.83 -3.11 23.12
N THR A 269 4.50 -3.73 22.16
CA THR A 269 5.72 -3.22 21.51
C THR A 269 5.64 -3.39 19.99
N PRO A 270 6.42 -2.62 19.21
CA PRO A 270 6.57 -2.87 17.77
C PRO A 270 6.98 -4.31 17.47
N GLU A 271 7.87 -4.88 18.30
CA GLU A 271 8.31 -6.27 18.21
C GLU A 271 7.16 -7.27 18.44
N GLY A 272 6.30 -7.01 19.42
CA GLY A 272 5.11 -7.83 19.70
C GLY A 272 4.13 -7.83 18.51
N LEU A 273 3.83 -6.66 17.95
CA LEU A 273 2.99 -6.57 16.76
C LEU A 273 3.65 -7.24 15.56
N TYR A 274 4.95 -7.01 15.34
CA TYR A 274 5.68 -7.61 14.22
C TYR A 274 5.75 -9.14 14.31
N THR A 275 5.82 -9.69 15.52
CA THR A 275 5.73 -11.14 15.75
C THR A 275 4.39 -11.71 15.27
N MET A 276 3.28 -11.02 15.55
CA MET A 276 1.96 -11.42 15.04
C MET A 276 1.86 -11.31 13.52
N ILE A 277 2.47 -10.29 12.93
CA ILE A 277 2.58 -10.13 11.47
C ILE A 277 3.39 -11.29 10.87
N LYS A 278 4.54 -11.66 11.44
CA LYS A 278 5.34 -12.81 10.98
C LYS A 278 4.57 -14.13 11.07
N LYS A 279 3.81 -14.35 12.15
CA LYS A 279 2.94 -15.53 12.32
C LYS A 279 1.86 -15.58 11.24
N ALA A 280 1.21 -14.45 10.95
CA ALA A 280 0.23 -14.36 9.87
C ALA A 280 0.88 -14.55 8.49
N ALA A 281 2.09 -14.03 8.26
CA ALA A 281 2.84 -14.22 7.03
C ALA A 281 3.16 -15.70 6.79
N SER A 282 3.54 -16.46 7.82
CA SER A 282 3.74 -17.91 7.70
C SER A 282 2.47 -18.66 7.27
N GLN A 283 1.29 -18.23 7.70
CA GLN A 283 0.01 -18.82 7.25
C GLN A 283 -0.29 -18.57 5.76
N LEU A 284 0.38 -17.58 5.17
CA LEU A 284 0.19 -17.12 3.80
C LEU A 284 1.39 -17.42 2.89
N SER A 285 2.40 -18.16 3.38
CA SER A 285 3.67 -18.38 2.68
C SER A 285 4.39 -17.08 2.28
N LEU A 286 4.28 -16.04 3.10
CA LEU A 286 4.93 -14.72 2.90
C LEU A 286 6.11 -14.48 3.84
N ARG A 287 6.45 -15.46 4.69
CA ARG A 287 7.43 -15.29 5.77
C ARG A 287 8.83 -14.93 5.25
N ASP A 288 9.24 -15.55 4.15
CA ASP A 288 10.57 -15.36 3.55
C ASP A 288 10.72 -13.99 2.87
N SER A 289 9.59 -13.37 2.54
CA SER A 289 9.55 -11.99 2.05
C SER A 289 9.69 -10.96 3.18
N LEU A 290 9.58 -11.33 4.46
CA LEU A 290 9.74 -10.41 5.59
C LEU A 290 11.15 -10.52 6.19
N PRO A 291 11.79 -9.39 6.57
CA PRO A 291 13.02 -9.45 7.35
C PRO A 291 12.77 -10.01 8.75
N GLU A 292 13.83 -10.47 9.41
CA GLU A 292 13.73 -10.96 10.78
C GLU A 292 13.34 -9.86 11.78
N ASP A 293 13.91 -8.67 11.61
CA ASP A 293 13.70 -7.50 12.44
C ASP A 293 12.93 -6.41 11.66
N TRP A 294 11.91 -5.82 12.30
CA TRP A 294 11.16 -4.70 11.75
C TRP A 294 12.03 -3.45 11.53
N LYS A 295 13.16 -3.32 12.24
CA LYS A 295 14.13 -2.25 12.03
C LYS A 295 14.79 -2.30 10.66
N VAL A 296 14.86 -3.49 10.06
CA VAL A 296 15.30 -3.67 8.66
C VAL A 296 14.16 -3.35 7.69
N LEU A 297 12.90 -3.62 8.06
CA LEU A 297 11.73 -3.24 7.26
C LEU A 297 11.60 -1.71 7.15
N ASN A 298 11.75 -1.00 8.27
CA ASN A 298 11.62 0.45 8.34
C ASN A 298 12.95 1.21 8.13
N GLU A 299 14.05 0.49 7.89
CA GLU A 299 15.40 1.01 7.63
C GLU A 299 16.01 1.87 8.75
N SER A 300 15.53 1.71 9.99
CA SER A 300 16.24 2.23 11.17
C SER A 300 17.51 1.44 11.49
N GLN A 301 17.60 0.20 11.01
CA GLN A 301 18.82 -0.60 10.97
C GLN A 301 19.18 -0.90 9.51
N ARG A 302 20.46 -0.69 9.15
CA ARG A 302 20.99 -0.92 7.80
C ARG A 302 21.63 -2.29 7.70
#